data_AF-A0AAN6U4W1-F1
#
_entry.id   AF-A0AAN6U4W1-F1
#
_cell.length_a   1.000
_cell.length_b   1.000
_cell.length_c   1.000
_cell.angle_alpha   90.00
_cell.angle_beta   90.00
_cell.angle_gamma   90.00
#
_symmetry.space_group_name_H-M   'P 1'
#
loop_
_entity.id
_entity.type
_entity.pdbx_description
1 polymer ?
#
loop_
_entity_poly.entity_id
_entity_poly.type
_entity_poly.pdbx_seq_one_letter_code
_entity_poly.pdbx_strand_id
1 'polypeptide(L)'
;MHQEVVEFTAKNVAVDPVRHLTYGSGFSPRSSLNSNFQPREPVRYEDIIVQPGVTAVIDSLACAICNEGEGIIIPHPFYMGFAVDIPTRARGVIVPAVFQSLADHRGFVDVFDAEMNIEALDKALKGTQENGIKVRAVLLTNPHNPLGRCYNPRAPAPVPFTSILALNLADRIDPQLVHLAYGASKDFCANGLRLGMLYTRNQGLLAAIAGTSMLAWPPYIIQDLWASMLENGAYTEDFFATNQQRLAEQYAFATQFLDDHGIPYYRDSYAGMFIWIDLRRYMIRGEELPSLSIYTLNSRDKEVYQQRELEISNRCVANGVAIALGTNFCTEELGWFRLTFSVSRQALEVELQRMVKALQDITQ
;
A
#
# COMPACT_ATOMS: atom_id res chain seq x y z
N MET A 1 -11.20 -16.03 3.75
CA MET A 1 -10.78 -15.22 4.89
C MET A 1 -11.96 -14.57 5.62
N HIS A 2 -12.98 -14.03 4.93
CA HIS A 2 -14.12 -13.43 5.65
C HIS A 2 -14.85 -14.42 6.58
N GLN A 3 -15.03 -15.67 6.15
CA GLN A 3 -15.68 -16.69 6.96
C GLN A 3 -14.89 -16.97 8.25
N GLU A 4 -13.56 -17.03 8.16
CA GLU A 4 -12.67 -17.23 9.30
C GLU A 4 -12.75 -16.07 10.31
N VAL A 5 -12.92 -14.83 9.85
CA VAL A 5 -13.14 -13.66 10.73
C VAL A 5 -14.51 -13.74 11.41
N VAL A 6 -15.56 -14.11 10.67
CA VAL A 6 -16.93 -14.25 11.20
C VAL A 6 -16.97 -15.33 12.29
N GLU A 7 -16.40 -16.51 12.01
CA GLU A 7 -16.36 -17.63 12.95
C GLU A 7 -15.56 -17.30 14.21
N PHE A 8 -14.42 -16.60 14.06
CA PHE A 8 -13.66 -16.13 15.21
C PHE A 8 -14.48 -15.12 16.04
N THR A 9 -15.11 -14.15 15.38
CA THR A 9 -15.91 -13.11 16.05
C THR A 9 -17.05 -13.72 16.85
N ALA A 10 -17.81 -14.65 16.25
CA ALA A 10 -18.95 -15.29 16.88
C ALA A 10 -18.58 -16.11 18.14
N LYS A 11 -17.35 -16.61 18.21
CA LYS A 11 -16.86 -17.42 19.33
C LYS A 11 -16.18 -16.60 20.43
N ASN A 12 -15.59 -15.47 20.09
CA ASN A 12 -14.65 -14.76 20.97
C ASN A 12 -15.12 -13.37 21.41
N VAL A 13 -16.21 -12.83 20.88
CA VAL A 13 -16.70 -11.50 21.25
C VAL A 13 -17.97 -11.61 22.10
N ALA A 14 -17.90 -11.06 23.31
CA ALA A 14 -19.03 -10.80 24.18
C ALA A 14 -19.02 -9.32 24.58
N VAL A 15 -20.21 -8.71 24.62
CA VAL A 15 -20.34 -7.29 25.01
C VAL A 15 -20.14 -7.17 26.52
N ASP A 16 -19.12 -6.44 26.93
CA ASP A 16 -18.91 -6.02 28.31
C ASP A 16 -19.57 -4.64 28.53
N PRO A 17 -20.57 -4.51 29.42
CA PRO A 17 -21.27 -3.25 29.62
C PRO A 17 -20.40 -2.09 30.08
N VAL A 18 -19.33 -2.36 30.84
CA VAL A 18 -18.45 -1.32 31.37
C VAL A 18 -17.41 -0.95 30.31
N ARG A 19 -16.81 -1.92 29.62
CA ARG A 19 -15.73 -1.66 28.65
C ARG A 19 -16.25 -1.22 27.29
N HIS A 20 -17.37 -1.77 26.82
CA HIS A 20 -17.84 -1.60 25.44
C HIS A 20 -18.99 -0.61 25.29
N LEU A 21 -19.78 -0.40 26.34
CA LEU A 21 -20.90 0.56 26.32
C LEU A 21 -20.57 1.89 27.01
N THR A 22 -19.31 2.08 27.40
CA THR A 22 -18.79 3.35 27.94
C THR A 22 -17.50 3.74 27.23
N TYR A 23 -16.84 4.82 27.68
CA TYR A 23 -15.55 5.26 27.16
C TYR A 23 -14.37 4.33 27.48
N GLY A 24 -14.61 3.23 28.20
CA GLY A 24 -13.71 2.09 28.34
C GLY A 24 -12.27 2.42 28.77
N SER A 25 -11.42 1.41 28.74
CA SER A 25 -9.97 1.55 28.68
C SER A 25 -9.53 0.79 27.44
N GLY A 26 -9.13 1.51 26.39
CA GLY A 26 -8.75 0.90 25.12
C GLY A 26 -7.74 -0.24 25.29
N PHE A 27 -7.86 -1.27 24.46
CA PHE A 27 -6.96 -2.40 24.47
C PHE A 27 -5.96 -2.30 23.32
N SER A 28 -4.72 -2.76 23.54
CA SER A 28 -3.62 -2.64 22.57
C SER A 28 -3.01 -4.01 22.24
N PRO A 29 -2.89 -4.39 20.96
CA PRO A 29 -2.46 -5.72 20.54
C PRO A 29 -0.92 -5.88 20.55
N ARG A 30 -0.33 -5.93 21.74
CA ARG A 30 1.14 -5.86 21.92
C ARG A 30 1.89 -7.13 21.54
N SER A 31 1.40 -8.30 21.95
CA SER A 31 2.14 -9.57 21.79
C SER A 31 2.35 -9.94 20.32
N SER A 32 1.42 -9.54 19.47
CA SER A 32 1.37 -9.89 18.05
C SER A 32 2.25 -9.02 17.20
N LEU A 33 2.37 -7.73 17.53
CA LEU A 33 3.39 -6.88 16.90
C LEU A 33 4.79 -7.38 17.23
N ASN A 34 5.01 -7.78 18.48
CA ASN A 34 6.30 -8.32 18.92
C ASN A 34 6.68 -9.65 18.23
N SER A 35 5.70 -10.47 17.86
CA SER A 35 5.94 -11.73 17.12
C SER A 35 6.02 -11.53 15.60
N ASN A 36 5.02 -10.87 14.99
CA ASN A 36 4.89 -10.77 13.54
C ASN A 36 5.83 -9.73 12.91
N PHE A 37 6.15 -8.64 13.62
CA PHE A 37 7.03 -7.57 13.12
C PHE A 37 8.46 -7.68 13.64
N GLN A 38 8.73 -8.65 14.52
CA GLN A 38 10.06 -8.96 15.08
C GLN A 38 10.87 -7.71 15.47
N PRO A 39 10.30 -6.80 16.27
CA PRO A 39 10.93 -5.53 16.57
C PRO A 39 12.20 -5.76 17.41
N ARG A 40 13.24 -4.96 17.15
CA ARG A 40 14.51 -5.07 17.91
C ARG A 40 14.37 -4.77 19.39
N GLU A 41 13.47 -3.86 19.73
CA GLU A 41 13.07 -3.67 21.11
C GLU A 41 11.56 -3.82 21.21
N PRO A 42 11.04 -4.34 22.34
CA PRO A 42 9.63 -4.63 22.47
C PRO A 42 8.74 -3.40 22.25
N VAL A 43 7.69 -3.58 21.46
CA VAL A 43 6.61 -2.61 21.31
C VAL A 43 5.79 -2.54 22.60
N ARG A 44 5.67 -1.34 23.19
CA ARG A 44 4.92 -1.11 24.43
C ARG A 44 3.52 -0.57 24.16
N TYR A 45 2.69 -0.60 25.21
CA TYR A 45 1.33 -0.06 25.15
C TYR A 45 1.36 1.44 24.81
N GLU A 46 2.22 2.20 25.50
CA GLU A 46 2.36 3.65 25.33
C GLU A 46 2.99 4.08 23.99
N ASP A 47 3.37 3.14 23.14
CA ASP A 47 3.92 3.42 21.81
C ASP A 47 2.86 3.31 20.69
N ILE A 48 1.61 2.96 21.03
CA ILE A 48 0.54 2.67 20.04
C ILE A 48 -0.66 3.60 20.23
N ILE A 49 -1.21 4.08 19.12
CA ILE A 49 -2.55 4.69 19.07
C ILE A 49 -3.39 4.07 17.95
N VAL A 50 -4.63 3.70 18.27
CA VAL A 50 -5.58 3.08 17.36
C VAL A 50 -6.48 4.15 16.71
N GLN A 51 -6.70 4.03 15.41
CA GLN A 51 -7.44 4.99 14.58
C GLN A 51 -8.32 4.27 13.54
N PRO A 52 -9.30 4.95 12.91
CA PRO A 52 -10.32 4.33 12.07
C PRO A 52 -9.81 3.93 10.66
N GLY A 53 -8.81 3.04 10.64
CA GLY A 53 -8.06 2.59 9.47
C GLY A 53 -6.78 3.38 9.24
N VAL A 54 -5.92 2.84 8.38
CA VAL A 54 -4.60 3.43 8.05
C VAL A 54 -4.70 4.80 7.37
N THR A 55 -5.78 5.06 6.63
CA THR A 55 -6.07 6.40 6.09
C THR A 55 -6.11 7.46 7.18
N ALA A 56 -6.79 7.20 8.30
CA ALA A 56 -6.84 8.15 9.41
C ALA A 56 -5.47 8.31 10.08
N VAL A 57 -4.70 7.22 10.16
CA VAL A 57 -3.32 7.24 10.67
C VAL A 57 -2.45 8.18 9.84
N ILE A 58 -2.49 8.07 8.52
CA ILE A 58 -1.71 8.91 7.60
C ILE A 58 -2.16 10.37 7.69
N ASP A 59 -3.47 10.63 7.67
CA ASP A 59 -4.04 11.97 7.81
C ASP A 59 -3.61 12.63 9.14
N SER A 60 -3.72 11.90 10.24
CA SER A 60 -3.34 12.41 11.57
C SER A 60 -1.83 12.63 11.70
N LEU A 61 -1.01 11.74 11.11
CA LEU A 61 0.43 11.92 11.02
C LEU A 61 0.77 13.19 10.23
N ALA A 62 0.19 13.35 9.04
CA ALA A 62 0.41 14.53 8.20
C ALA A 62 0.03 15.82 8.95
N CYS A 63 -1.13 15.85 9.62
CA CYS A 63 -1.55 16.99 10.43
C CYS A 63 -0.60 17.30 11.59
N ALA A 64 0.05 16.28 12.17
CA ALA A 64 0.93 16.46 13.30
C ALA A 64 2.37 16.83 12.92
N ILE A 65 2.84 16.42 11.74
CA ILE A 65 4.23 16.62 11.31
C ILE A 65 4.41 17.70 10.24
N CYS A 66 3.37 18.07 9.51
CA CYS A 66 3.42 19.07 8.44
C CYS A 66 2.61 20.33 8.79
N ASN A 67 3.18 21.49 8.47
CA ASN A 67 2.42 22.71 8.22
C ASN A 67 1.90 22.72 6.78
N GLU A 68 0.97 23.63 6.48
CA GLU A 68 0.50 23.88 5.12
C GLU A 68 1.66 24.17 4.17
N GLY A 69 1.70 23.47 3.04
CA GLY A 69 2.76 23.59 2.03
C GLY A 69 4.05 22.81 2.32
N GLU A 70 4.19 22.19 3.51
CA GLU A 70 5.33 21.32 3.80
C GLU A 70 5.18 19.93 3.15
N GLY A 71 6.31 19.29 2.85
CA GLY A 71 6.36 18.13 1.96
C GLY A 71 6.60 16.78 2.66
N ILE A 72 6.06 15.70 2.08
CA ILE A 72 6.41 14.31 2.40
C ILE A 72 6.93 13.65 1.12
N ILE A 73 8.16 13.11 1.16
CA ILE A 73 8.74 12.41 0.02
C ILE A 73 8.17 10.99 -0.09
N ILE A 74 7.74 10.59 -1.28
CA ILE A 74 7.21 9.25 -1.55
C ILE A 74 7.82 8.70 -2.86
N PRO A 75 8.47 7.52 -2.85
CA PRO A 75 8.93 6.85 -4.07
C PRO A 75 7.77 6.52 -5.02
N HIS A 76 7.98 6.76 -6.31
CA HIS A 76 7.06 6.35 -7.37
C HIS A 76 7.24 4.86 -7.76
N PRO A 77 6.18 4.20 -8.28
CA PRO A 77 4.77 4.54 -8.11
C PRO A 77 4.30 4.32 -6.66
N PHE A 78 3.23 4.99 -6.22
CA PHE A 78 2.72 4.83 -4.85
C PHE A 78 1.20 4.63 -4.78
N TYR A 79 0.71 4.28 -3.58
CA TYR A 79 -0.71 4.13 -3.32
C TYR A 79 -1.50 5.43 -3.55
N MET A 80 -2.49 5.36 -4.43
CA MET A 80 -3.32 6.51 -4.81
C MET A 80 -3.94 7.28 -3.64
N GLY A 81 -4.27 6.60 -2.54
CA GLY A 81 -4.92 7.26 -1.40
C GLY A 81 -4.03 8.29 -0.70
N PHE A 82 -2.71 8.23 -0.83
CA PHE A 82 -1.82 9.26 -0.28
C PHE A 82 -2.16 10.66 -0.82
N ALA A 83 -2.57 10.75 -2.10
CA ALA A 83 -3.00 12.01 -2.73
C ALA A 83 -4.29 12.60 -2.16
N VAL A 84 -4.99 11.85 -1.30
CA VAL A 84 -6.15 12.32 -0.53
C VAL A 84 -5.75 12.47 0.93
N ASP A 85 -5.14 11.44 1.51
CA ASP A 85 -4.89 11.32 2.95
C ASP A 85 -3.94 12.43 3.48
N ILE A 86 -2.93 12.83 2.70
CA ILE A 86 -1.95 13.86 3.09
C ILE A 86 -2.49 15.30 2.92
N PRO A 87 -3.05 15.70 1.77
CA PRO A 87 -3.45 17.09 1.55
C PRO A 87 -4.77 17.48 2.21
N THR A 88 -5.71 16.55 2.44
CA THR A 88 -7.10 16.89 2.80
C THR A 88 -7.22 17.80 4.02
N ARG A 89 -6.52 17.46 5.12
CA ARG A 89 -6.54 18.29 6.34
C ARG A 89 -5.24 19.03 6.59
N ALA A 90 -4.09 18.37 6.41
CA ALA A 90 -2.79 18.99 6.67
C ALA A 90 -2.38 20.01 5.59
N ARG A 91 -3.00 19.96 4.41
CA ARG A 91 -2.53 20.68 3.21
C ARG A 91 -1.04 20.42 2.94
N GLY A 92 -0.60 19.22 3.28
CA GLY A 92 0.74 18.73 2.99
C GLY A 92 0.90 18.44 1.51
N VAL A 93 2.13 18.55 1.02
CA VAL A 93 2.48 18.34 -0.38
C VAL A 93 3.16 16.99 -0.53
N ILE A 94 2.74 16.20 -1.52
CA ILE A 94 3.49 14.99 -1.90
C ILE A 94 4.67 15.42 -2.77
N VAL A 95 5.86 15.02 -2.37
CA VAL A 95 7.10 15.22 -3.13
C VAL A 95 7.48 13.86 -3.73
N PRO A 96 7.31 13.66 -5.04
CA PRO A 96 7.61 12.37 -5.64
C PRO A 96 9.13 12.14 -5.74
N ALA A 97 9.61 10.97 -5.31
CA ALA A 97 10.95 10.50 -5.64
C ALA A 97 10.88 9.67 -6.93
N VAL A 98 11.49 10.23 -7.98
CA VAL A 98 11.34 9.82 -9.38
C VAL A 98 12.58 9.10 -9.87
N PHE A 99 12.41 7.87 -10.39
CA PHE A 99 13.51 7.00 -10.80
C PHE A 99 13.87 7.14 -12.28
N GLN A 100 12.91 7.39 -13.16
CA GLN A 100 13.11 7.49 -14.61
C GLN A 100 13.93 8.71 -15.03
N SER A 101 14.07 9.67 -14.12
CA SER A 101 14.93 10.84 -14.32
C SER A 101 16.40 10.60 -13.96
N LEU A 102 16.75 9.40 -13.47
CA LEU A 102 18.11 9.01 -13.09
C LEU A 102 18.87 8.41 -14.28
N ALA A 103 20.19 8.53 -14.28
CA ALA A 103 21.03 8.15 -15.42
C ALA A 103 21.00 6.64 -15.69
N ASP A 104 21.02 5.82 -14.65
CA ASP A 104 21.09 4.35 -14.72
C ASP A 104 19.73 3.68 -14.50
N HIS A 105 18.64 4.31 -14.95
CA HIS A 105 17.29 3.79 -14.79
C HIS A 105 17.07 2.45 -15.53
N ARG A 106 16.55 1.44 -14.82
CA ARG A 106 16.29 0.05 -15.25
C ARG A 106 14.81 -0.36 -15.11
N GLY A 107 13.92 0.57 -14.78
CA GLY A 107 12.49 0.32 -14.55
C GLY A 107 12.16 0.07 -13.09
N PHE A 108 11.03 -0.61 -12.83
CA PHE A 108 10.49 -0.75 -11.47
C PHE A 108 11.38 -1.47 -10.46
N VAL A 109 12.42 -2.20 -10.91
CA VAL A 109 13.41 -2.80 -10.01
C VAL A 109 14.16 -1.75 -9.19
N ASP A 110 14.31 -0.53 -9.72
CA ASP A 110 15.04 0.56 -9.06
C ASP A 110 14.36 1.02 -7.77
N VAL A 111 13.04 0.87 -7.66
CA VAL A 111 12.28 1.14 -6.42
C VAL A 111 12.75 0.25 -5.27
N PHE A 112 13.36 -0.89 -5.56
CA PHE A 112 13.88 -1.84 -4.57
C PHE A 112 15.40 -1.86 -4.48
N ASP A 113 16.09 -1.07 -5.31
CA ASP A 113 17.53 -0.91 -5.30
C ASP A 113 17.93 0.21 -4.33
N ALA A 114 18.89 -0.07 -3.45
CA ALA A 114 19.27 0.86 -2.40
C ALA A 114 19.94 2.13 -2.95
N GLU A 115 20.82 2.00 -3.95
CA GLU A 115 21.55 3.15 -4.51
C GLU A 115 20.61 4.03 -5.32
N MET A 116 19.72 3.42 -6.12
CA MET A 116 18.71 4.15 -6.87
C MET A 116 17.73 4.89 -5.95
N ASN A 117 17.35 4.29 -4.81
CA ASN A 117 16.53 4.98 -3.80
C ASN A 117 17.27 6.18 -3.22
N ILE A 118 18.55 6.05 -2.86
CA ILE A 118 19.34 7.17 -2.32
C ILE A 118 19.37 8.31 -3.33
N GLU A 119 19.68 8.02 -4.60
CA GLU A 119 19.75 9.05 -5.64
C GLU A 119 18.38 9.71 -5.89
N ALA A 120 17.30 8.94 -5.98
CA ALA A 120 15.94 9.46 -6.18
C ALA A 120 15.48 10.34 -5.00
N LEU A 121 15.72 9.91 -3.76
CA LEU A 121 15.37 10.65 -2.55
C LEU A 121 16.19 11.94 -2.42
N ASP A 122 17.50 11.88 -2.68
CA ASP A 122 18.37 13.05 -2.65
C ASP A 122 17.99 14.08 -3.72
N LYS A 123 17.65 13.62 -4.93
CA LYS A 123 17.19 14.48 -6.02
C LYS A 123 15.86 15.14 -5.68
N ALA A 124 14.91 14.38 -5.13
CA ALA A 124 13.63 14.91 -4.66
C ALA A 124 13.84 15.97 -3.56
N LEU A 125 14.69 15.68 -2.57
CA LEU A 125 15.00 16.60 -1.48
C LEU A 125 15.66 17.89 -1.98
N LYS A 126 16.67 17.81 -2.85
CA LYS A 126 17.31 19.00 -3.45
C LYS A 126 16.33 19.84 -4.25
N GLY A 127 15.48 19.20 -5.07
CA GLY A 127 14.46 19.90 -5.86
C GLY A 127 13.43 20.65 -5.00
N THR A 128 13.15 20.20 -3.77
CA THR A 128 12.26 20.94 -2.87
C THR A 128 12.87 22.21 -2.29
N GLN A 129 14.20 22.21 -2.06
CA GLN A 129 14.91 23.37 -1.53
C GLN A 129 14.88 24.54 -2.51
N GLU A 130 14.96 24.25 -3.81
CA GLU A 130 14.85 25.24 -4.88
C GLU A 130 13.44 25.86 -4.96
N ASN A 131 12.41 25.11 -4.56
CA ASN A 131 11.01 25.51 -4.62
C ASN A 131 10.44 25.96 -3.26
N GLY A 132 11.28 26.09 -2.23
CA GLY A 132 10.88 26.53 -0.89
C GLY A 132 9.98 25.55 -0.11
N ILE A 133 9.90 24.28 -0.54
CA ILE A 133 9.13 23.25 0.16
C ILE A 133 10.01 22.62 1.24
N LYS A 134 9.59 22.72 2.50
CA LYS A 134 10.28 22.05 3.61
C LYS A 134 9.79 20.61 3.75
N VAL A 135 10.66 19.64 3.49
CA VAL A 135 10.36 18.22 3.66
C VAL A 135 10.35 17.83 5.14
N ARG A 136 9.36 17.03 5.55
CA ARG A 136 9.15 16.60 6.95
C ARG A 136 9.31 15.10 7.17
N ALA A 137 9.08 14.30 6.14
CA ALA A 137 9.17 12.84 6.23
C ALA A 137 9.43 12.19 4.86
N VAL A 138 9.88 10.93 4.91
CA VAL A 138 9.81 9.98 3.80
C VAL A 138 8.77 8.93 4.16
N LEU A 139 7.83 8.64 3.27
CA LEU A 139 6.80 7.61 3.46
C LEU A 139 7.04 6.44 2.50
N LEU A 140 7.23 5.25 3.07
CA LEU A 140 7.42 4.01 2.32
C LEU A 140 6.23 3.07 2.53
N THR A 141 5.90 2.27 1.52
CA THR A 141 4.89 1.21 1.62
C THR A 141 5.58 -0.14 1.51
N ASN A 142 5.60 -0.94 2.58
CA ASN A 142 6.24 -2.25 2.58
C ASN A 142 5.30 -3.31 3.20
N PRO A 143 4.86 -4.35 2.47
CA PRO A 143 5.12 -4.62 1.05
C PRO A 143 4.56 -3.53 0.11
N HIS A 144 5.21 -3.34 -1.04
CA HIS A 144 4.96 -2.22 -1.95
C HIS A 144 3.61 -2.31 -2.67
N ASN A 145 2.93 -1.17 -2.78
CA ASN A 145 1.70 -1.00 -3.56
C ASN A 145 1.93 0.13 -4.56
N PRO A 146 1.92 -0.14 -5.88
CA PRO A 146 1.22 -1.25 -6.54
C PRO A 146 2.08 -2.44 -7.01
N LEU A 147 3.37 -2.46 -6.71
CA LEU A 147 4.30 -3.44 -7.31
C LEU A 147 4.29 -4.84 -6.67
N GLY A 148 3.75 -4.99 -5.46
CA GLY A 148 3.55 -6.30 -4.83
C GLY A 148 4.85 -6.97 -4.39
N ARG A 149 5.81 -6.18 -3.91
CA ARG A 149 7.15 -6.65 -3.57
C ARG A 149 7.64 -6.03 -2.27
N CYS A 150 8.36 -6.79 -1.46
CA CYS A 150 9.00 -6.27 -0.24
C CYS A 150 10.30 -5.54 -0.55
N TYR A 151 10.61 -4.48 0.22
CA TYR A 151 11.94 -3.88 0.24
C TYR A 151 12.93 -4.82 0.93
N ASN A 152 14.04 -5.17 0.26
CA ASN A 152 15.33 -5.60 0.82
C ASN A 152 16.17 -6.24 -0.31
N PRO A 153 17.08 -5.50 -0.96
CA PRO A 153 17.85 -6.01 -2.11
C PRO A 153 18.90 -7.06 -1.72
N ARG A 154 19.17 -7.25 -0.42
CA ARG A 154 20.18 -8.19 0.08
C ARG A 154 19.60 -9.56 0.45
N ALA A 155 18.29 -9.74 0.36
CA ALA A 155 17.62 -11.00 0.64
C ALA A 155 17.46 -11.86 -0.63
N PRO A 156 17.43 -13.20 -0.48
CA PRO A 156 17.12 -14.09 -1.60
C PRO A 156 15.69 -13.84 -2.11
N ALA A 157 15.46 -14.05 -3.41
CA ALA A 157 14.12 -13.97 -3.99
C ALA A 157 13.34 -15.28 -3.74
N PRO A 158 12.06 -15.23 -3.35
CA PRO A 158 11.29 -14.04 -3.00
C PRO A 158 11.75 -13.43 -1.66
N VAL A 159 11.89 -12.09 -1.61
CA VAL A 159 12.38 -11.39 -0.41
C VAL A 159 11.34 -11.49 0.71
N PRO A 160 11.69 -12.09 1.86
CA PRO A 160 10.78 -12.12 3.00
C PRO A 160 10.44 -10.71 3.48
N PHE A 161 9.23 -10.52 3.99
CA PHE A 161 8.85 -9.27 4.64
C PHE A 161 9.79 -8.98 5.82
N THR A 162 10.36 -7.77 5.83
CA THR A 162 11.15 -7.26 6.95
C THR A 162 10.53 -5.94 7.40
N SER A 163 10.02 -5.92 8.62
CA SER A 163 9.50 -4.71 9.25
C SER A 163 10.60 -3.67 9.47
N ILE A 164 10.25 -2.38 9.37
CA ILE A 164 11.13 -1.27 9.79
C ILE A 164 11.59 -1.42 11.24
N LEU A 165 10.75 -2.05 12.09
CA LEU A 165 11.04 -2.26 13.51
C LEU A 165 12.10 -3.34 13.76
N ALA A 166 12.30 -4.25 12.81
CA ALA A 166 13.32 -5.30 12.89
C ALA A 166 14.73 -4.81 12.52
N LEU A 167 14.82 -3.62 11.90
CA LEU A 167 16.07 -3.06 11.41
C LEU A 167 16.88 -2.40 12.54
N ASN A 168 18.21 -2.42 12.42
CA ASN A 168 19.07 -1.61 13.29
C ASN A 168 19.19 -0.20 12.73
N LEU A 169 18.44 0.74 13.32
CA LEU A 169 18.36 2.12 12.84
C LEU A 169 19.06 3.13 13.76
N ALA A 170 19.54 2.72 14.94
CA ALA A 170 20.05 3.62 15.98
C ALA A 170 21.17 4.56 15.51
N ASP A 171 22.05 4.08 14.62
CA ASP A 171 23.16 4.88 14.06
C ASP A 171 22.78 5.63 12.76
N ARG A 172 21.51 5.55 12.32
CA ARG A 172 21.05 6.03 11.01
C ARG A 172 19.96 7.10 11.11
N ILE A 173 19.05 6.97 12.07
CA ILE A 173 17.94 7.90 12.29
C ILE A 173 17.57 7.87 13.77
N ASP A 174 17.21 9.04 14.31
CA ASP A 174 16.65 9.11 15.66
C ASP A 174 15.42 8.18 15.75
N PRO A 175 15.40 7.21 16.69
CA PRO A 175 14.27 6.31 16.87
C PRO A 175 12.92 7.02 17.08
N GLN A 176 12.91 8.28 17.53
CA GLN A 176 11.70 9.10 17.66
C GLN A 176 11.15 9.63 16.32
N LEU A 177 11.88 9.45 15.21
CA LEU A 177 11.45 9.79 13.85
C LEU A 177 11.03 8.55 13.04
N VAL A 178 11.05 7.37 13.66
CA VAL A 178 10.63 6.12 13.04
C VAL A 178 9.21 5.79 13.49
N HIS A 179 8.32 5.63 12.51
CA HIS A 179 6.91 5.37 12.73
C HIS A 179 6.45 4.18 11.87
N LEU A 180 5.46 3.43 12.35
CA LEU A 180 4.84 2.34 11.59
C LEU A 180 3.32 2.53 11.58
N ALA A 181 2.75 2.62 10.38
CA ALA A 181 1.30 2.59 10.18
C ALA A 181 0.89 1.19 9.73
N TYR A 182 -0.09 0.60 10.41
CA TYR A 182 -0.56 -0.77 10.15
C TYR A 182 -2.07 -0.88 10.40
N GLY A 183 -2.75 -1.87 9.82
CA GLY A 183 -4.20 -2.02 10.04
C GLY A 183 -4.81 -3.28 9.45
N ALA A 184 -5.96 -3.69 10.00
CA ALA A 184 -6.67 -4.92 9.68
C ALA A 184 -7.30 -4.97 8.27
N SER A 185 -7.19 -3.88 7.51
CA SER A 185 -7.98 -3.70 6.29
C SER A 185 -7.61 -4.68 5.17
N LYS A 186 -6.39 -5.20 5.17
CA LYS A 186 -5.85 -5.93 4.01
C LYS A 186 -5.55 -7.38 4.39
N ASP A 187 -4.64 -7.56 5.32
CA ASP A 187 -4.16 -8.86 5.76
C ASP A 187 -5.18 -9.63 6.59
N PHE A 188 -5.98 -8.96 7.42
CA PHE A 188 -7.15 -9.54 8.12
C PHE A 188 -8.45 -9.51 7.32
N CYS A 189 -8.42 -9.00 6.08
CA CYS A 189 -9.60 -8.87 5.22
C CYS A 189 -10.79 -8.15 5.91
N ALA A 190 -10.49 -7.18 6.78
CA ALA A 190 -11.47 -6.54 7.66
C ALA A 190 -11.55 -5.01 7.41
N ASN A 191 -11.52 -4.58 6.16
CA ASN A 191 -11.55 -3.17 5.77
C ASN A 191 -12.82 -2.43 6.25
N GLY A 192 -13.94 -3.13 6.41
CA GLY A 192 -15.19 -2.58 6.95
C GLY A 192 -15.14 -2.28 8.46
N LEU A 193 -14.23 -2.93 9.22
CA LEU A 193 -14.12 -2.74 10.67
C LEU A 193 -13.40 -1.45 11.06
N ARG A 194 -12.75 -0.78 10.09
CA ARG A 194 -12.07 0.51 10.29
C ARG A 194 -11.05 0.46 11.43
N LEU A 195 -10.09 -0.45 11.34
CA LEU A 195 -9.03 -0.59 12.33
C LEU A 195 -7.65 -0.34 11.72
N GLY A 196 -6.99 0.68 12.23
CA GLY A 196 -5.60 1.02 11.96
C GLY A 196 -4.90 1.40 13.25
N MET A 197 -3.58 1.33 13.25
CA MET A 197 -2.75 1.73 14.37
C MET A 197 -1.53 2.48 13.86
N LEU A 198 -1.10 3.45 14.65
CA LEU A 198 0.22 4.06 14.57
C LEU A 198 1.06 3.51 15.71
N TYR A 199 2.25 3.00 15.38
CA TYR A 199 3.33 2.82 16.33
C TYR A 199 4.34 3.98 16.21
N THR A 200 4.69 4.59 17.34
CA THR A 200 5.72 5.63 17.46
C THR A 200 6.29 5.69 18.87
N ARG A 201 7.60 5.92 19.00
CA ARG A 201 8.24 6.21 20.29
C ARG A 201 8.22 7.68 20.66
N ASN A 202 7.79 8.54 19.74
CA ASN A 202 7.69 9.98 19.96
C ASN A 202 6.43 10.30 20.75
N GLN A 203 6.59 10.48 22.06
CA GLN A 203 5.49 10.74 22.98
C GLN A 203 4.81 12.11 22.71
N GLY A 204 5.55 13.09 22.19
CA GLY A 204 4.98 14.37 21.78
C GLY A 204 4.06 14.23 20.56
N LEU A 205 4.48 13.45 19.55
CA LEU A 205 3.67 13.12 18.39
C LEU A 205 2.42 12.33 18.79
N LEU A 206 2.57 11.34 19.67
CA LEU A 206 1.45 10.54 20.16
C LEU A 206 0.44 11.41 20.91
N ALA A 207 0.90 12.32 21.77
CA ALA A 207 0.03 13.28 22.46
C ALA A 207 -0.71 14.21 21.49
N ALA A 208 -0.04 14.72 20.46
CA ALA A 208 -0.66 15.58 19.44
C ALA A 208 -1.75 14.83 18.65
N ILE A 209 -1.49 13.60 18.24
CA ILE A 209 -2.47 12.76 17.53
C ILE A 209 -3.61 12.37 18.46
N ALA A 210 -3.33 11.98 19.70
CA ALA A 210 -4.35 11.65 20.69
C ALA A 210 -5.32 12.82 20.93
N GLY A 211 -4.79 14.05 21.04
CA GLY A 211 -5.59 15.26 21.23
C GLY A 211 -6.55 15.57 20.08
N THR A 212 -6.26 15.09 18.87
CA THR A 212 -7.12 15.29 17.68
C THR A 212 -7.97 14.07 17.32
N SER A 213 -7.69 12.90 17.92
CA SER A 213 -8.36 11.62 17.62
C SER A 213 -9.74 11.45 18.25
N MET A 214 -10.11 12.30 19.23
CA MET A 214 -11.36 12.20 20.00
C MET A 214 -12.62 12.13 19.11
N LEU A 215 -12.59 12.76 17.94
CA LEU A 215 -13.74 12.81 17.02
C LEU A 215 -13.93 11.52 16.20
N ALA A 216 -13.00 10.57 16.28
CA ALA A 216 -12.94 9.46 15.33
C ALA A 216 -12.48 8.13 15.97
N TRP A 217 -12.62 7.96 17.29
CA TRP A 217 -12.20 6.73 17.95
C TRP A 217 -12.93 5.49 17.42
N PRO A 218 -12.19 4.43 17.01
CA PRO A 218 -12.81 3.16 16.68
C PRO A 218 -13.56 2.59 17.89
N PRO A 219 -14.72 1.96 17.72
CA PRO A 219 -15.45 1.35 18.83
C PRO A 219 -14.61 0.32 19.58
N TYR A 220 -14.56 0.39 20.91
CA TYR A 220 -13.71 -0.50 21.73
C TYR A 220 -13.99 -1.98 21.55
N ILE A 221 -15.26 -2.38 21.33
CA ILE A 221 -15.60 -3.77 21.05
C ILE A 221 -14.90 -4.30 19.79
N ILE A 222 -14.71 -3.45 18.77
CA ILE A 222 -14.02 -3.81 17.53
C ILE A 222 -12.50 -3.80 17.74
N GLN A 223 -11.98 -2.91 18.58
CA GLN A 223 -10.58 -2.95 19.00
C GLN A 223 -10.26 -4.24 19.77
N ASP A 224 -11.10 -4.61 20.74
CA ASP A 224 -10.98 -5.84 21.54
C ASP A 224 -11.08 -7.09 20.66
N LEU A 225 -11.97 -7.10 19.65
CA LEU A 225 -12.03 -8.18 18.66
C LEU A 225 -10.68 -8.34 17.93
N TRP A 226 -10.17 -7.26 17.35
CA TRP A 226 -8.93 -7.33 16.58
C TRP A 226 -7.73 -7.68 17.45
N ALA A 227 -7.70 -7.17 18.68
CA ALA A 227 -6.69 -7.54 19.62
C ALA A 227 -6.79 -9.01 20.04
N SER A 228 -7.99 -9.55 20.26
CA SER A 228 -8.19 -10.96 20.55
C SER A 228 -7.71 -11.86 19.40
N MET A 229 -7.96 -11.45 18.15
CA MET A 229 -7.44 -12.15 16.97
C MET A 229 -5.91 -12.16 17.00
N LEU A 230 -5.32 -10.98 17.16
CA LEU A 230 -3.88 -10.78 17.19
C LEU A 230 -3.23 -11.59 18.33
N GLU A 231 -3.74 -11.53 19.55
CA GLU A 231 -3.12 -12.16 20.73
C GLU A 231 -3.29 -13.68 20.74
N ASN A 232 -4.24 -14.22 19.98
CA ASN A 232 -4.39 -15.65 19.77
C ASN A 232 -3.36 -16.14 18.74
N GLY A 233 -2.19 -16.55 19.23
CA GLY A 233 -1.08 -17.00 18.39
C GLY A 233 -1.43 -18.16 17.46
N ALA A 234 -2.15 -19.17 17.95
CA ALA A 234 -2.56 -20.32 17.14
C ALA A 234 -3.53 -19.91 16.01
N TYR A 235 -4.50 -19.05 16.31
CA TYR A 235 -5.39 -18.50 15.28
C TYR A 235 -4.63 -17.64 14.28
N THR A 236 -3.75 -16.75 14.75
CA THR A 236 -2.99 -15.84 13.89
C THR A 236 -2.09 -16.59 12.92
N GLU A 237 -1.39 -17.62 13.40
CA GLU A 237 -0.52 -18.48 12.58
C GLU A 237 -1.33 -19.21 11.50
N ASP A 238 -2.42 -19.90 11.88
CA ASP A 238 -3.28 -20.63 10.95
C ASP A 238 -3.98 -19.70 9.94
N PHE A 239 -4.48 -18.55 10.40
CA PHE A 239 -5.14 -17.56 9.57
C PHE A 239 -4.19 -17.01 8.49
N PHE A 240 -2.97 -16.63 8.87
CA PHE A 240 -2.01 -16.09 7.90
C PHE A 240 -1.44 -17.17 6.98
N ALA A 241 -1.18 -18.38 7.47
CA ALA A 241 -0.77 -19.51 6.63
C ALA A 241 -1.83 -19.81 5.56
N THR A 242 -3.11 -19.90 5.97
CA THR A 242 -4.24 -20.12 5.07
C THR A 242 -4.41 -18.96 4.08
N ASN A 243 -4.29 -17.71 4.53
CA ASN A 243 -4.42 -16.54 3.66
C ASN A 243 -3.31 -16.52 2.60
N GLN A 244 -2.05 -16.73 3.01
CA GLN A 244 -0.90 -16.78 2.11
C GLN A 244 -1.01 -17.91 1.09
N GLN A 245 -1.43 -19.10 1.52
CA GLN A 245 -1.68 -20.22 0.60
C GLN A 245 -2.71 -19.85 -0.47
N ARG A 246 -3.87 -19.34 -0.07
CA ARG A 246 -4.95 -18.97 -1.01
C ARG A 246 -4.54 -17.83 -1.94
N LEU A 247 -3.81 -16.83 -1.44
CA LEU A 247 -3.26 -15.76 -2.28
C LEU A 247 -2.26 -16.30 -3.29
N ALA A 248 -1.37 -17.22 -2.90
CA ALA A 248 -0.41 -17.84 -3.81
C ALA A 248 -1.10 -18.65 -4.91
N GLU A 249 -2.11 -19.46 -4.56
CA GLU A 249 -2.92 -20.22 -5.53
C GLU A 249 -3.67 -19.31 -6.51
N GLN A 250 -4.23 -18.19 -6.04
CA GLN A 250 -4.91 -17.22 -6.89
C GLN A 250 -3.93 -16.46 -7.80
N TYR A 251 -2.79 -16.05 -7.25
CA TYR A 251 -1.72 -15.39 -8.00
C TYR A 251 -1.21 -16.30 -9.14
N ALA A 252 -0.85 -17.54 -8.82
CA ALA A 252 -0.30 -18.49 -9.79
C ALA A 252 -1.25 -18.73 -10.98
N PHE A 253 -2.54 -18.87 -10.70
CA PHE A 253 -3.54 -18.98 -11.75
C PHE A 253 -3.68 -17.70 -12.58
N ALA A 254 -3.75 -16.53 -11.93
CA ALA A 254 -3.90 -15.27 -12.65
C ALA A 254 -2.69 -15.02 -13.56
N THR A 255 -1.47 -15.29 -13.08
CA THR A 255 -0.25 -15.14 -13.88
C THR A 255 -0.16 -16.16 -15.00
N GLN A 256 -0.55 -17.42 -14.77
CA GLN A 256 -0.61 -18.42 -15.83
C GLN A 256 -1.59 -18.00 -16.93
N PHE A 257 -2.78 -17.52 -16.54
CA PHE A 257 -3.77 -17.01 -17.49
C PHE A 257 -3.22 -15.81 -18.29
N LEU A 258 -2.51 -14.89 -17.65
CA LEU A 258 -1.88 -13.76 -18.33
C LEU A 258 -0.81 -14.23 -19.34
N ASP A 259 0.04 -15.18 -18.94
CA ASP A 259 1.06 -15.79 -19.82
C ASP A 259 0.41 -16.51 -21.02
N ASP A 260 -0.67 -17.27 -20.81
CA ASP A 260 -1.41 -17.98 -21.87
C ASP A 260 -2.02 -17.02 -22.91
N HIS A 261 -2.38 -15.79 -22.50
CA HIS A 261 -2.90 -14.73 -23.37
C HIS A 261 -1.83 -13.71 -23.79
N GLY A 262 -0.57 -13.99 -23.46
CA GLY A 262 0.59 -13.16 -23.79
C GLY A 262 0.51 -11.74 -23.22
N ILE A 263 -0.15 -11.51 -22.08
CA ILE A 263 -0.25 -10.21 -21.42
C ILE A 263 0.94 -10.07 -20.44
N PRO A 264 1.92 -9.18 -20.70
CA PRO A 264 3.06 -9.03 -19.81
C PRO A 264 2.65 -8.40 -18.47
N TYR A 265 3.45 -8.65 -17.43
CA TYR A 265 3.26 -8.08 -16.10
C TYR A 265 4.60 -8.00 -15.35
N TYR A 266 4.66 -7.23 -14.27
CA TYR A 266 5.83 -7.15 -13.39
C TYR A 266 6.06 -8.49 -12.68
N ARG A 267 7.11 -9.21 -13.08
CA ARG A 267 7.36 -10.60 -12.65
C ARG A 267 7.92 -10.73 -11.23
N ASP A 268 8.54 -9.67 -10.69
CA ASP A 268 9.10 -9.69 -9.33
C ASP A 268 8.04 -9.34 -8.25
N SER A 269 6.82 -9.86 -8.40
CA SER A 269 5.72 -9.65 -7.44
C SER A 269 5.43 -10.95 -6.68
N TYR A 270 5.47 -10.88 -5.35
CA TYR A 270 5.26 -12.03 -4.45
C TYR A 270 4.56 -11.63 -3.13
N ALA A 271 4.04 -10.41 -3.06
CA ALA A 271 3.34 -9.87 -1.91
C ALA A 271 2.15 -9.02 -2.35
N GLY A 272 1.22 -8.79 -1.42
CA GLY A 272 0.01 -8.02 -1.70
C GLY A 272 -1.08 -8.85 -2.37
N MET A 273 -1.96 -8.15 -3.08
CA MET A 273 -3.25 -8.70 -3.54
C MET A 273 -3.55 -8.31 -5.00
N PHE A 274 -2.50 -7.95 -5.73
CA PHE A 274 -2.59 -7.38 -7.06
C PHE A 274 -1.38 -7.73 -7.93
N ILE A 275 -1.57 -7.65 -9.24
CA ILE A 275 -0.55 -7.81 -10.28
C ILE A 275 -0.48 -6.50 -11.05
N TRP A 276 0.74 -6.04 -11.34
CA TRP A 276 1.00 -4.87 -12.16
C TRP A 276 1.17 -5.30 -13.62
N ILE A 277 0.11 -5.18 -14.41
CA ILE A 277 0.04 -5.66 -15.80
C ILE A 277 0.42 -4.56 -16.79
N ASP A 278 1.02 -4.95 -17.91
CA ASP A 278 1.46 -4.08 -18.99
C ASP A 278 0.50 -4.20 -20.19
N LEU A 279 -0.26 -3.14 -20.44
CA LEU A 279 -1.22 -3.07 -21.54
C LEU A 279 -0.79 -2.07 -22.62
N ARG A 280 0.48 -1.62 -22.61
CA ARG A 280 1.00 -0.61 -23.54
C ARG A 280 0.78 -0.98 -25.01
N ARG A 281 0.85 -2.27 -25.35
CA ARG A 281 0.57 -2.77 -26.71
C ARG A 281 -0.83 -2.45 -27.23
N TYR A 282 -1.81 -2.32 -26.34
CA TYR A 282 -3.20 -1.98 -26.68
C TYR A 282 -3.41 -0.46 -26.81
N MET A 283 -2.39 0.33 -26.49
CA MET A 283 -2.45 1.80 -26.54
C MET A 283 -1.78 2.37 -27.78
N ILE A 284 -1.18 1.57 -28.66
CA ILE A 284 -0.47 2.06 -29.83
C ILE A 284 -1.00 1.44 -31.12
N ARG A 285 -0.83 2.16 -32.23
CA ARG A 285 -1.13 1.70 -33.58
C ARG A 285 0.20 1.59 -34.33
N GLY A 286 0.91 0.49 -34.12
CA GLY A 286 2.25 0.26 -34.68
C GLY A 286 2.93 -0.95 -34.04
N GLU A 287 4.00 -1.44 -34.68
CA GLU A 287 4.78 -2.58 -34.17
C GLU A 287 5.80 -2.16 -33.10
N GLU A 288 6.33 -0.94 -33.17
CA GLU A 288 7.28 -0.41 -32.18
C GLU A 288 6.57 0.28 -31.02
N LEU A 289 6.94 -0.11 -29.79
CA LEU A 289 6.49 0.55 -28.58
C LEU A 289 7.37 1.77 -28.28
N PRO A 290 6.86 3.01 -28.40
CA PRO A 290 7.61 4.19 -28.01
C PRO A 290 7.80 4.21 -26.49
N SER A 291 8.78 4.98 -26.01
CA SER A 291 8.85 5.32 -24.58
C SER A 291 7.57 6.05 -24.17
N LEU A 292 6.81 5.46 -23.25
CA LEU A 292 5.60 6.07 -22.67
C LEU A 292 5.90 6.78 -21.34
N SER A 293 7.16 7.14 -21.13
CA SER A 293 7.61 7.96 -20.00
C SER A 293 6.87 9.30 -19.97
N ILE A 294 6.29 9.63 -18.81
CA ILE A 294 5.64 10.94 -18.61
C ILE A 294 6.61 12.12 -18.58
N TYR A 295 7.93 11.85 -18.55
CA TYR A 295 8.99 12.85 -18.55
C TYR A 295 9.58 13.10 -19.94
N THR A 296 9.46 12.15 -20.87
CA THR A 296 9.93 12.32 -22.25
C THR A 296 8.82 12.67 -23.24
N LEU A 297 7.57 12.30 -22.93
CA LEU A 297 6.41 12.65 -23.76
C LEU A 297 6.15 14.17 -23.72
N ASN A 298 5.85 14.76 -24.88
CA ASN A 298 5.30 16.11 -24.92
C ASN A 298 3.87 16.14 -24.37
N SER A 299 3.37 17.32 -24.00
CA SER A 299 2.05 17.47 -23.35
C SER A 299 0.90 16.88 -24.16
N ARG A 300 0.93 17.04 -25.50
CA ARG A 300 -0.12 16.53 -26.38
C ARG A 300 -0.13 15.00 -26.40
N ASP A 301 1.02 14.37 -26.55
CA ASP A 301 1.11 12.90 -26.57
C ASP A 301 0.77 12.31 -25.20
N LYS A 302 1.19 12.96 -24.11
CA LYS A 302 0.81 12.57 -22.75
C LYS A 302 -0.71 12.53 -22.57
N GLU A 303 -1.41 13.58 -22.99
CA GLU A 303 -2.88 13.62 -22.95
C GLU A 303 -3.49 12.49 -23.80
N VAL A 304 -2.98 12.27 -25.02
CA VAL A 304 -3.47 11.20 -25.89
C VAL A 304 -3.32 9.83 -25.24
N TYR A 305 -2.16 9.50 -24.67
CA TYR A 305 -1.93 8.21 -24.03
C TYR A 305 -2.71 8.04 -22.73
N GLN A 306 -2.91 9.10 -21.94
CA GLN A 306 -3.79 9.07 -20.77
C GLN A 306 -5.25 8.79 -21.17
N GLN A 307 -5.73 9.38 -22.27
CA GLN A 307 -7.06 9.06 -22.82
C GLN A 307 -7.14 7.60 -23.29
N ARG A 308 -6.06 7.04 -23.85
CA ARG A 308 -6.02 5.63 -24.23
C ARG A 308 -6.03 4.68 -23.03
N GLU A 309 -5.38 5.04 -21.90
CA GLU A 309 -5.52 4.27 -20.67
C GLU A 309 -6.97 4.26 -20.17
N LEU A 310 -7.62 5.43 -20.21
CA LEU A 310 -9.02 5.58 -19.82
C LEU A 310 -9.94 4.77 -20.73
N GLU A 311 -9.69 4.75 -22.04
CA GLU A 311 -10.45 3.95 -22.99
C GLU A 311 -10.36 2.45 -22.69
N ILE A 312 -9.16 1.93 -22.40
CA ILE A 312 -8.99 0.53 -21.96
C ILE A 312 -9.82 0.25 -20.70
N SER A 313 -9.74 1.14 -19.70
CA SER A 313 -10.51 1.00 -18.46
C SER A 313 -12.02 1.02 -18.73
N ASN A 314 -12.51 1.94 -19.57
CA ASN A 314 -13.92 2.07 -19.92
C ASN A 314 -14.45 0.82 -20.63
N ARG A 315 -13.67 0.23 -21.54
CA ARG A 315 -14.02 -1.01 -22.24
C ARG A 315 -14.06 -2.21 -21.30
N CYS A 316 -13.12 -2.30 -20.38
CA CYS A 316 -13.15 -3.29 -19.31
C CYS A 316 -14.44 -3.15 -18.51
N VAL A 317 -14.78 -1.94 -18.06
CA VAL A 317 -15.99 -1.66 -17.28
C VAL A 317 -17.26 -1.99 -18.07
N ALA A 318 -17.30 -1.66 -19.37
CA ALA A 318 -18.42 -2.02 -20.25
C ALA A 318 -18.60 -3.54 -20.40
N ASN A 319 -17.52 -4.32 -20.28
CA ASN A 319 -17.55 -5.78 -20.21
C ASN A 319 -17.77 -6.32 -18.78
N GLY A 320 -17.98 -5.45 -17.80
CA GLY A 320 -18.26 -5.83 -16.41
C GLY A 320 -17.04 -6.28 -15.62
N VAL A 321 -15.86 -5.73 -15.91
CA VAL A 321 -14.62 -5.91 -15.13
C VAL A 321 -13.92 -4.57 -14.91
N ALA A 322 -13.37 -4.34 -13.72
CA ALA A 322 -12.66 -3.11 -13.41
C ALA A 322 -11.18 -3.40 -13.16
N ILE A 323 -10.30 -2.67 -13.85
CA ILE A 323 -8.85 -2.63 -13.59
C ILE A 323 -8.46 -1.18 -13.25
N ALA A 324 -7.46 -1.00 -12.38
CA ALA A 324 -7.07 0.34 -11.97
C ALA A 324 -5.93 0.87 -12.85
N LEU A 325 -6.08 2.10 -13.35
CA LEU A 325 -5.10 2.75 -14.23
C LEU A 325 -3.78 2.98 -13.49
N GLY A 326 -2.66 2.84 -14.19
CA GLY A 326 -1.34 3.10 -13.62
C GLY A 326 -1.16 4.55 -13.20
N THR A 327 -1.75 5.47 -13.97
CA THR A 327 -1.81 6.91 -13.66
C THR A 327 -2.39 7.18 -12.26
N ASN A 328 -3.34 6.38 -11.77
CA ASN A 328 -3.88 6.54 -10.42
C ASN A 328 -2.82 6.30 -9.33
N PHE A 329 -1.78 5.54 -9.63
CA PHE A 329 -0.66 5.23 -8.73
C PHE A 329 0.59 6.07 -9.00
N CYS A 330 0.45 7.15 -9.77
CA CYS A 330 1.55 8.04 -10.15
C CYS A 330 2.73 7.27 -10.78
N THR A 331 2.43 6.28 -11.62
CA THR A 331 3.48 5.60 -12.39
C THR A 331 4.20 6.57 -13.33
N GLU A 332 5.49 6.34 -13.51
CA GLU A 332 6.35 7.17 -14.36
C GLU A 332 6.19 6.82 -15.85
N GLU A 333 5.56 5.70 -16.17
CA GLU A 333 5.32 5.24 -17.53
C GLU A 333 3.85 4.87 -17.74
N LEU A 334 3.22 5.43 -18.78
CA LEU A 334 1.82 5.16 -19.09
C LEU A 334 1.63 3.75 -19.66
N GLY A 335 0.44 3.18 -19.43
CA GLY A 335 -0.01 1.90 -19.95
C GLY A 335 0.19 0.70 -19.04
N TRP A 336 0.61 0.96 -17.81
CA TRP A 336 0.56 -0.02 -16.72
C TRP A 336 -0.79 0.02 -16.01
N PHE A 337 -1.27 -1.12 -15.52
CA PHE A 337 -2.52 -1.23 -14.79
C PHE A 337 -2.38 -2.16 -13.59
N ARG A 338 -3.21 -1.96 -12.57
CA ARG A 338 -3.31 -2.86 -11.41
C ARG A 338 -4.51 -3.78 -11.56
N LEU A 339 -4.25 -5.08 -11.63
CA LEU A 339 -5.23 -6.15 -11.59
C LEU A 339 -5.29 -6.74 -10.18
N THR A 340 -6.47 -6.79 -9.56
CA THR A 340 -6.65 -7.40 -8.23
C THR A 340 -7.09 -8.84 -8.39
N PHE A 341 -6.37 -9.80 -7.82
CA PHE A 341 -6.65 -11.24 -7.96
C PHE A 341 -7.27 -11.89 -6.70
N SER A 342 -7.39 -11.13 -5.61
CA SER A 342 -7.82 -11.61 -4.29
C SER A 342 -9.35 -11.73 -4.15
N VAL A 343 -10.03 -12.19 -5.20
CA VAL A 343 -11.47 -12.49 -5.22
C VAL A 343 -11.70 -14.01 -5.17
N SER A 344 -12.93 -14.50 -5.35
CA SER A 344 -13.17 -15.95 -5.47
C SER A 344 -12.63 -16.49 -6.80
N ARG A 345 -12.26 -17.78 -6.88
CA ARG A 345 -11.77 -18.44 -8.12
C ARG A 345 -12.72 -18.22 -9.30
N GLN A 346 -14.02 -18.43 -9.07
CA GLN A 346 -15.06 -18.25 -10.08
C GLN A 346 -15.17 -16.79 -10.55
N ALA A 347 -15.06 -15.82 -9.64
CA ALA A 347 -15.07 -14.41 -10.02
C ALA A 347 -13.83 -14.05 -10.84
N LEU A 348 -12.65 -14.49 -10.38
CA LEU A 348 -11.36 -14.23 -11.05
C LEU A 348 -11.34 -14.78 -12.48
N GLU A 349 -11.85 -15.99 -12.69
CA GLU A 349 -11.99 -16.60 -14.02
C GLU A 349 -12.83 -15.74 -14.96
N VAL A 350 -14.01 -15.32 -14.49
CA VAL A 350 -14.94 -14.49 -15.27
C VAL A 350 -14.34 -13.11 -15.54
N GLU A 351 -13.69 -12.50 -14.56
CA GLU A 351 -13.02 -11.19 -14.67
C GLU A 351 -11.90 -11.23 -15.73
N LEU A 352 -11.03 -12.25 -15.68
CA LEU A 352 -9.93 -12.41 -16.62
C LEU A 352 -10.42 -12.64 -18.06
N GLN A 353 -11.45 -13.47 -18.24
CA GLN A 353 -12.09 -13.69 -19.55
C GLN A 353 -12.70 -12.41 -20.12
N ARG A 354 -13.42 -11.65 -19.29
CA ARG A 354 -14.02 -10.36 -19.69
C ARG A 354 -12.96 -9.32 -20.03
N MET A 355 -11.85 -9.29 -19.29
CA MET A 355 -10.73 -8.40 -19.57
C MET A 355 -10.10 -8.71 -20.93
N VAL A 356 -9.76 -9.98 -21.21
CA VAL A 356 -9.19 -10.36 -22.52
C VAL A 356 -10.13 -10.01 -23.66
N LYS A 357 -11.42 -10.28 -23.52
CA LYS A 357 -12.42 -9.90 -24.52
C LYS A 357 -12.41 -8.39 -24.77
N ALA A 358 -12.43 -7.58 -23.70
CA ALA A 358 -12.37 -6.12 -23.81
C ALA A 358 -11.10 -5.62 -24.52
N LEU A 359 -9.97 -6.30 -24.32
CA LEU A 359 -8.69 -5.96 -24.96
C LEU A 359 -8.66 -6.37 -26.44
N GLN A 360 -9.27 -7.49 -26.81
CA GLN A 360 -9.38 -7.94 -28.21
C GLN A 360 -10.22 -6.98 -29.05
N ASP A 361 -11.29 -6.41 -28.48
CA ASP A 361 -12.15 -5.41 -29.13
C ASP A 361 -11.43 -4.07 -29.41
N ILE A 362 -10.20 -3.86 -28.90
CA ILE A 362 -9.37 -2.68 -29.19
C ILE A 362 -8.50 -2.91 -30.44
N THR A 363 -8.12 -4.16 -30.67
CA THR A 363 -7.28 -4.57 -31.80
C THR A 363 -8.06 -4.80 -33.09
N GLN A 364 -9.39 -4.92 -32.99
CA GLN A 364 -10.33 -4.92 -34.12
C GLN A 364 -10.74 -3.48 -34.46
#